data_AF-A0A537R9W6-F1
#
_entry.id   AF-A0A537R9W6-F1
#
_cell.length_a   1.000
_cell.length_b   1.000
_cell.length_c   1.000
_cell.angle_alpha   90.00
_cell.angle_beta   90.00
_cell.angle_gamma   90.00
#
_symmetry.space_group_name_H-M   'P 1'
#
loop_
_entity.id
_entity.type
_entity.pdbx_description
1 polymer ?
#
loop_
_entity_poly.entity_id
_entity_poly.type
_entity_poly.pdbx_seq_one_letter_code
_entity_poly.pdbx_strand_id
1 'polypeptide(L)'
;LVATDALGQTGESEPVRMKLPERKFEHPVARAIIDQRKELAIDPGSRLAVADTLGDLRERPQLYRDDTVAFLGMRLAEERLRINEDANSVAEVQQLLWDTALRIEDGRMSLAEREMRRLQQELQDALAKNAPDAEIERLMKELQQALDRYLQALAENMARNPDQYQQPVDPSKVISSRDLQRMLDRARDLARNGARDQARELLSQLQNMLENLRMARPGQTPQQGSSEAQKMMRDMHELMQRQQQLLDRSFRAQQQGQQGQQGRMGQPGQQPGQQQGGDQPDANGQLGDAAGQQEGLRRMLGEMMRRLGDGLGDIPEPLGRAERAMRDATEALQRRQPGQAIGPQTEALDQLQQAARDFAQQMQRRMQGQWGNPNDDEVGATDGTPRDRVERDPLGRPLSNNGTYDQGDVKIPDQNTLQKAREILDELRRRAGERFRPEIELDYIDRLLKRF
;
A
#
# COMPACT_ATOMS: atom_id res chain seq x y z
N LEU A 1 -47.97 19.45 -23.84
CA LEU A 1 -47.70 19.41 -25.30
C LEU A 1 -49.04 19.41 -26.01
N VAL A 2 -49.19 20.12 -27.13
CA VAL A 2 -50.44 20.13 -27.90
C VAL A 2 -50.20 19.44 -29.22
N ALA A 3 -50.92 18.35 -29.48
CA ALA A 3 -50.86 17.63 -30.74
C ALA A 3 -52.19 17.80 -31.48
N THR A 4 -52.12 18.04 -32.79
CA THR A 4 -53.30 18.16 -33.65
C THR A 4 -53.29 17.01 -34.63
N ASP A 5 -54.41 16.28 -34.75
CA ASP A 5 -54.56 15.20 -35.72
C ASP A 5 -54.88 15.73 -37.14
N ALA A 6 -54.90 14.84 -38.13
CA ALA A 6 -55.20 15.19 -39.52
C ALA A 6 -56.67 15.62 -39.75
N LEU A 7 -57.56 15.39 -38.80
CA LEU A 7 -58.97 15.81 -38.82
C LEU A 7 -59.17 17.16 -38.10
N GLY A 8 -58.10 17.78 -37.58
CA GLY A 8 -58.13 19.07 -36.90
C GLY A 8 -58.47 19.00 -35.41
N GLN A 9 -58.46 17.82 -34.80
CA GLN A 9 -58.72 17.64 -33.37
C GLN A 9 -57.44 17.88 -32.57
N THR A 10 -57.52 18.67 -31.50
CA THR A 10 -56.39 18.97 -30.62
C THR A 10 -56.49 18.17 -29.32
N GLY A 11 -55.38 17.52 -28.96
CA GLY A 11 -55.19 16.89 -27.66
C GLY A 11 -54.05 17.57 -26.91
N GLU A 12 -54.33 18.05 -25.70
CA GLU A 12 -53.29 18.58 -24.80
C GLU A 12 -52.85 17.49 -23.80
N SER A 13 -51.54 17.31 -23.66
CA SER A 13 -50.98 16.46 -22.61
C SER A 13 -50.90 17.24 -21.29
N GLU A 14 -51.20 16.56 -20.18
CA GLU A 14 -50.92 17.04 -18.83
C GLU A 14 -49.43 17.43 -18.68
N PRO A 15 -49.10 18.52 -17.94
CA PRO A 15 -47.73 18.93 -17.71
C PRO A 15 -47.02 17.94 -16.77
N VAL A 16 -45.93 17.34 -17.24
CA VAL A 16 -45.08 16.48 -16.40
C VAL A 16 -44.07 17.34 -15.65
N ARG A 17 -44.14 17.36 -14.32
CA ARG A 17 -43.11 17.96 -13.47
C ARG A 17 -41.98 16.97 -13.26
N MET A 18 -40.82 17.23 -13.84
CA MET A 18 -39.61 16.46 -13.60
C MET A 18 -38.62 17.29 -12.77
N LYS A 19 -37.99 16.67 -11.77
CA LYS A 19 -36.83 17.27 -11.10
C LYS A 19 -35.59 16.97 -11.94
N LEU A 20 -34.92 18.00 -12.43
CA LEU A 20 -33.66 17.83 -13.13
C LEU A 20 -32.60 17.27 -12.16
N PRO A 21 -31.79 16.29 -12.60
CA PRO A 21 -30.69 15.78 -11.79
C PRO A 21 -29.68 16.90 -11.52
N GLU A 22 -29.32 17.10 -10.26
CA GLU A 22 -28.34 18.10 -9.82
C GLU A 22 -27.17 17.40 -9.12
N ARG A 23 -25.94 17.86 -9.38
CA ARG A 23 -24.75 17.38 -8.65
C ARG A 23 -24.82 17.88 -7.22
N LYS A 24 -24.54 17.00 -6.25
CA LYS A 24 -24.40 17.36 -4.84
C LYS A 24 -23.01 17.92 -4.55
N PHE A 25 -22.95 18.98 -3.75
CA PHE A 25 -21.74 19.64 -3.28
C PHE A 25 -21.70 19.54 -1.75
N GLU A 26 -20.61 19.01 -1.20
CA GLU A 26 -20.35 18.82 0.23
C GLU A 26 -19.71 20.06 0.85
N HIS A 27 -18.94 20.84 0.08
CA HIS A 27 -18.26 22.02 0.57
C HIS A 27 -19.25 23.20 0.71
N PRO A 28 -19.35 23.85 1.88
CA PRO A 28 -20.37 24.86 2.15
C PRO A 28 -20.30 26.06 1.21
N VAL A 29 -19.08 26.55 0.91
CA VAL A 29 -18.89 27.65 -0.07
C VAL A 29 -19.22 27.22 -1.49
N ALA A 30 -18.84 26.01 -1.92
CA ALA A 30 -19.16 25.53 -3.26
C ALA A 30 -20.66 25.38 -3.45
N ARG A 31 -21.36 24.87 -2.43
CA ARG A 31 -22.82 24.81 -2.39
C ARG A 31 -23.45 26.20 -2.50
N ALA A 32 -22.97 27.17 -1.71
CA ALA A 32 -23.46 28.55 -1.78
C ALA A 32 -23.29 29.16 -3.19
N ILE A 33 -22.15 28.92 -3.85
CA ILE A 33 -21.88 29.39 -5.22
C ILE A 33 -22.83 28.73 -6.23
N ILE A 34 -23.12 27.44 -6.08
CA ILE A 34 -24.04 26.73 -6.97
C ILE A 34 -25.49 27.15 -6.76
N ASP A 35 -25.87 27.45 -5.53
CA ASP A 35 -27.18 28.04 -5.21
C ASP A 35 -27.33 29.41 -5.91
N GLN A 36 -26.28 30.25 -5.89
CA GLN A 36 -26.27 31.51 -6.65
C GLN A 36 -26.36 31.30 -8.17
N ARG A 37 -25.65 30.31 -8.70
CA ARG A 37 -25.75 29.94 -10.13
C ARG A 37 -27.17 29.51 -10.49
N LYS A 38 -27.85 28.77 -9.60
CA LYS A 38 -29.22 28.32 -9.78
C LYS A 38 -30.20 29.49 -9.75
N GLU A 39 -30.00 30.44 -8.85
CA GLU A 39 -30.78 31.67 -8.79
C GLU A 39 -30.68 32.46 -10.11
N LEU A 40 -29.47 32.66 -10.64
CA LEU A 40 -29.27 33.29 -11.95
C LEU A 40 -29.93 32.53 -13.12
N ALA A 41 -30.09 31.21 -12.99
CA ALA A 41 -30.73 30.38 -14.02
C ALA A 41 -32.26 30.46 -13.98
N ILE A 42 -32.83 30.74 -12.81
CA ILE A 42 -34.28 30.92 -12.61
C ILE A 42 -34.67 32.36 -12.92
N ASP A 43 -33.94 33.32 -12.37
CA ASP A 43 -34.19 34.75 -12.55
C ASP A 43 -32.89 35.50 -12.85
N PRO A 44 -32.62 35.85 -14.13
CA PRO A 44 -31.48 36.69 -14.50
C PRO A 44 -31.51 38.09 -13.86
N GLY A 45 -32.67 38.58 -13.42
CA GLY A 45 -32.83 39.86 -12.73
C GLY A 45 -32.21 39.90 -11.32
N SER A 46 -31.99 38.73 -10.71
CA SER A 46 -31.36 38.57 -9.39
C SER A 46 -29.86 38.91 -9.34
N ARG A 47 -29.26 39.34 -10.47
CA ARG A 47 -27.81 39.56 -10.64
C ARG A 47 -27.14 40.38 -9.53
N LEU A 48 -27.82 41.42 -9.02
CA LEU A 48 -27.26 42.30 -7.98
C LEU A 48 -27.19 41.58 -6.63
N ALA A 49 -28.26 40.87 -6.26
CA ALA A 49 -28.30 40.08 -5.03
C ALA A 49 -27.25 38.95 -5.05
N VAL A 50 -27.07 38.32 -6.22
CA VAL A 50 -26.04 37.32 -6.44
C VAL A 50 -24.64 37.94 -6.33
N ALA A 51 -24.41 39.11 -6.94
CA ALA A 51 -23.14 39.81 -6.85
C ALA A 51 -22.77 40.19 -5.40
N ASP A 52 -23.74 40.68 -4.61
CA ASP A 52 -23.54 40.99 -3.19
C ASP A 52 -23.18 39.73 -2.40
N THR A 53 -23.89 38.62 -2.63
CA THR A 53 -23.59 37.33 -1.97
C THR A 53 -22.20 36.80 -2.33
N LEU A 54 -21.77 36.95 -3.59
CA LEU A 54 -20.41 36.58 -4.01
C LEU A 54 -19.35 37.49 -3.36
N GLY A 55 -19.66 38.78 -3.19
CA GLY A 55 -18.83 39.73 -2.45
C GLY A 55 -18.63 39.31 -0.99
N ASP A 56 -19.72 38.99 -0.30
CA ASP A 56 -19.69 38.52 1.10
C ASP A 56 -18.86 37.23 1.27
N LEU A 57 -19.00 36.29 0.32
CA LEU A 57 -18.20 35.05 0.32
C LEU A 57 -16.71 35.35 0.07
N ARG A 58 -16.41 36.27 -0.85
CA ARG A 58 -15.03 36.69 -1.20
C ARG A 58 -14.30 37.35 -0.03
N GLU A 59 -15.01 38.08 0.85
CA GLU A 59 -14.43 38.71 2.03
C GLU A 59 -13.99 37.72 3.11
N ARG A 60 -14.34 36.43 2.97
CA ARG A 60 -14.04 35.38 3.94
C ARG A 60 -13.15 34.29 3.32
N PRO A 61 -11.89 34.60 2.96
CA PRO A 61 -11.00 33.69 2.25
C PRO A 61 -10.71 32.38 2.98
N GLN A 62 -10.79 32.40 4.32
CA GLN A 62 -10.64 31.22 5.16
C GLN A 62 -11.69 30.14 4.86
N LEU A 63 -12.92 30.52 4.44
CA LEU A 63 -13.99 29.57 4.16
C LEU A 63 -13.70 28.69 2.95
N TYR A 64 -12.83 29.12 2.04
CA TYR A 64 -12.39 28.35 0.86
C TYR A 64 -10.86 28.17 0.84
N ARG A 65 -10.25 28.13 2.03
CA ARG A 65 -8.83 27.77 2.24
C ARG A 65 -7.84 28.69 1.53
N ASP A 66 -8.18 29.97 1.45
CA ASP A 66 -7.37 31.04 0.85
C ASP A 66 -7.00 30.76 -0.61
N ASP A 67 -7.87 30.07 -1.37
CA ASP A 67 -7.61 29.83 -2.79
C ASP A 67 -7.72 31.12 -3.60
N THR A 68 -6.57 31.65 -4.01
CA THR A 68 -6.45 32.87 -4.83
C THR A 68 -7.25 32.82 -6.13
N VAL A 69 -7.35 31.65 -6.77
CA VAL A 69 -8.09 31.52 -8.04
C VAL A 69 -9.58 31.53 -7.78
N ALA A 70 -10.04 30.92 -6.69
CA ALA A 70 -11.43 31.02 -6.28
C ALA A 70 -11.81 32.46 -5.92
N PHE A 71 -10.93 33.17 -5.20
CA PHE A 71 -11.09 34.59 -4.91
C PHE A 71 -11.22 35.43 -6.20
N LEU A 72 -10.32 35.22 -7.16
CA LEU A 72 -10.35 35.92 -8.44
C LEU A 72 -11.58 35.55 -9.27
N GLY A 73 -12.01 34.29 -9.26
CA GLY A 73 -13.22 33.82 -9.93
C GLY A 73 -14.48 34.49 -9.38
N MET A 74 -14.63 34.56 -8.05
CA MET A 74 -15.74 35.27 -7.40
C MET A 74 -15.71 36.76 -7.68
N ARG A 75 -14.52 37.40 -7.63
CA ARG A 75 -14.37 38.82 -7.96
C ARG A 75 -14.77 39.11 -9.41
N LEU A 76 -14.31 38.30 -10.36
CA LEU A 76 -14.63 38.49 -11.77
C LEU A 76 -16.13 38.26 -12.04
N ALA A 77 -16.73 37.28 -11.38
CA ALA A 77 -18.18 37.06 -11.46
C ALA A 77 -18.96 38.25 -10.89
N GLU A 78 -18.56 38.77 -9.72
CA GLU A 78 -19.14 39.95 -9.09
C GLU A 78 -19.11 41.17 -10.04
N GLU A 79 -17.92 41.52 -10.55
CA GLU A 79 -17.74 42.68 -11.44
C GLU A 79 -18.57 42.55 -12.72
N ARG A 80 -18.60 41.36 -13.34
CA ARG A 80 -19.40 41.10 -14.55
C ARG A 80 -20.89 41.25 -14.31
N LEU A 81 -21.39 40.77 -13.16
CA LEU A 81 -22.81 40.90 -12.81
C LEU A 81 -23.22 42.33 -12.50
N ARG A 82 -22.30 43.15 -11.96
CA ARG A 82 -22.57 44.58 -11.69
C ARG A 82 -22.51 45.44 -12.94
N ILE A 83 -21.53 45.19 -13.82
CA ILE A 83 -21.25 46.03 -15.00
C ILE A 83 -22.14 45.68 -16.20
N ASN A 84 -22.38 44.40 -16.47
CA ASN A 84 -23.07 43.97 -17.69
C ASN A 84 -24.50 43.48 -17.41
N GLU A 85 -25.47 44.03 -18.14
CA GLU A 85 -26.90 43.67 -18.01
C GLU A 85 -27.36 42.63 -19.05
N ASP A 86 -26.49 42.28 -20.00
CA ASP A 86 -26.84 41.40 -21.12
C ASP A 86 -26.98 39.93 -20.70
N ALA A 87 -27.99 39.25 -21.25
CA ALA A 87 -28.25 37.83 -21.00
C ALA A 87 -27.06 36.91 -21.34
N ASN A 88 -26.24 37.27 -22.34
CA ASN A 88 -25.02 36.52 -22.68
C ASN A 88 -23.97 36.60 -21.57
N SER A 89 -23.91 37.72 -20.84
CA SER A 89 -22.97 37.90 -19.72
C SER A 89 -23.34 37.01 -18.53
N VAL A 90 -24.64 36.80 -18.30
CA VAL A 90 -25.13 35.91 -17.23
C VAL A 90 -24.75 34.46 -17.52
N ALA A 91 -24.84 34.01 -18.77
CA ALA A 91 -24.44 32.65 -19.16
C ALA A 91 -22.94 32.39 -18.91
N GLU A 92 -22.08 33.36 -19.25
CA GLU A 92 -20.64 33.26 -18.96
C GLU A 92 -20.35 33.22 -17.46
N VAL A 93 -21.06 34.05 -16.66
CA VAL A 93 -20.92 34.04 -15.20
C VAL A 93 -21.38 32.71 -14.63
N GLN A 94 -22.48 32.13 -15.10
CA GLN A 94 -22.94 30.82 -14.65
C GLN A 94 -21.91 29.71 -14.89
N GLN A 95 -21.18 29.78 -16.00
CA GLN A 95 -20.07 28.86 -16.27
C GLN A 95 -18.90 29.09 -15.30
N LEU A 96 -18.52 30.35 -15.07
CA LEU A 96 -17.46 30.71 -14.13
C LEU A 96 -17.78 30.27 -12.69
N LEU A 97 -19.03 30.43 -12.25
CA LEU A 97 -19.48 29.98 -10.92
C LEU A 97 -19.41 28.46 -10.80
N TRP A 98 -19.77 27.73 -11.85
CA TRP A 98 -19.63 26.27 -11.88
C TRP A 98 -18.16 25.84 -11.70
N ASP A 99 -17.25 26.40 -12.49
CA ASP A 99 -15.83 26.06 -12.43
C ASP A 99 -15.20 26.45 -11.09
N THR A 100 -15.63 27.58 -10.52
CA THR A 100 -15.21 28.05 -9.20
C THR A 100 -15.70 27.11 -8.09
N ALA A 101 -16.97 26.70 -8.13
CA ALA A 101 -17.52 25.75 -7.17
C ALA A 101 -16.83 24.39 -7.24
N LEU A 102 -16.57 23.86 -8.45
CA LEU A 102 -15.82 22.63 -8.64
C LEU A 102 -14.42 22.70 -8.02
N ARG A 103 -13.74 23.83 -8.18
CA ARG A 103 -12.42 24.04 -7.60
C ARG A 103 -12.44 24.05 -6.08
N ILE A 104 -13.44 24.68 -5.48
CA ILE A 104 -13.57 24.77 -4.02
C ILE A 104 -13.99 23.41 -3.44
N GLU A 105 -14.96 22.76 -4.06
CA GLU A 105 -15.49 21.45 -3.70
C GLU A 105 -14.41 20.38 -3.70
N ASP A 106 -13.78 20.24 -4.86
CA ASP A 106 -12.88 19.14 -5.09
C ASP A 106 -11.48 19.54 -4.53
N GLY A 107 -11.14 20.84 -4.47
CA GLY A 107 -9.81 21.33 -4.11
C GLY A 107 -8.78 21.21 -5.25
N ARG A 108 -7.64 21.90 -5.13
CA ARG A 108 -6.55 21.85 -6.12
C ARG A 108 -6.03 20.42 -6.37
N MET A 109 -6.03 19.60 -5.33
CA MET A 109 -5.53 18.23 -5.34
C MET A 109 -6.36 17.31 -6.25
N SER A 110 -7.68 17.34 -6.12
CA SER A 110 -8.58 16.45 -6.88
C SER A 110 -8.73 16.87 -8.34
N LEU A 111 -8.59 18.16 -8.67
CA LEU A 111 -8.57 18.64 -10.05
C LEU A 111 -7.34 18.08 -10.76
N ALA A 112 -6.16 18.22 -10.15
CA ALA A 112 -4.92 17.63 -10.66
C ALA A 112 -5.00 16.09 -10.72
N GLU A 113 -5.61 15.44 -9.72
CA GLU A 113 -5.80 13.98 -9.68
C GLU A 113 -6.73 13.49 -10.81
N ARG A 114 -7.84 14.20 -11.06
CA ARG A 114 -8.77 13.86 -12.16
C ARG A 114 -8.14 14.06 -13.52
N GLU A 115 -7.44 15.17 -13.73
CA GLU A 115 -6.73 15.46 -14.98
C GLU A 115 -5.67 14.40 -15.26
N MET A 116 -4.87 14.04 -14.24
CA MET A 116 -3.89 12.96 -14.32
C MET A 116 -4.54 11.62 -14.67
N ARG A 117 -5.63 11.22 -13.98
CA ARG A 117 -6.34 9.97 -14.28
C ARG A 117 -6.92 9.94 -15.70
N ARG A 118 -7.48 11.06 -16.15
CA ARG A 118 -8.02 11.18 -17.51
C ARG A 118 -6.92 10.97 -18.54
N LEU A 119 -5.79 11.67 -18.40
CA LEU A 119 -4.63 11.54 -19.30
C LEU A 119 -4.02 10.13 -19.25
N GLN A 120 -4.02 9.50 -18.08
CA GLN A 120 -3.58 8.10 -17.93
C GLN A 120 -4.48 7.16 -18.74
N GLN A 121 -5.81 7.31 -18.64
CA GLN A 121 -6.76 6.49 -19.40
C GLN A 121 -6.64 6.73 -20.90
N GLU A 122 -6.57 7.99 -21.34
CA GLU A 122 -6.39 8.35 -22.75
C GLU A 122 -5.09 7.75 -23.30
N LEU A 123 -4.00 7.79 -22.54
CA LEU A 123 -2.73 7.17 -22.90
C LEU A 123 -2.82 5.64 -22.98
N GLN A 124 -3.48 4.99 -22.02
CA GLN A 124 -3.68 3.53 -22.04
C GLN A 124 -4.49 3.10 -23.26
N ASP A 125 -5.56 3.84 -23.58
CA ASP A 125 -6.38 3.63 -24.77
C ASP A 125 -5.60 3.85 -26.06
N ALA A 126 -4.78 4.91 -26.13
CA ALA A 126 -3.93 5.20 -27.27
C ALA A 126 -2.90 4.07 -27.50
N LEU A 127 -2.29 3.56 -26.42
CA LEU A 127 -1.38 2.40 -26.49
C LEU A 127 -2.11 1.12 -26.90
N ALA A 128 -3.33 0.89 -26.42
CA ALA A 128 -4.14 -0.28 -26.77
C ALA A 128 -4.61 -0.26 -28.23
N LYS A 129 -4.98 0.91 -28.75
CA LYS A 129 -5.44 1.13 -30.13
C LYS A 129 -4.29 1.31 -31.13
N ASN A 130 -3.05 1.19 -30.68
CA ASN A 130 -1.86 1.40 -31.50
C ASN A 130 -1.81 2.78 -32.19
N ALA A 131 -2.19 3.83 -31.47
CA ALA A 131 -2.14 5.22 -31.94
C ALA A 131 -0.76 5.62 -32.51
N PRO A 132 -0.69 6.66 -33.36
CA PRO A 132 0.57 7.16 -33.89
C PRO A 132 1.49 7.68 -32.78
N ASP A 133 2.80 7.49 -32.94
CA ASP A 133 3.80 7.81 -31.92
C ASP A 133 3.77 9.29 -31.50
N ALA A 134 3.45 10.19 -32.42
CA ALA A 134 3.29 11.62 -32.14
C ALA A 134 2.16 11.93 -31.14
N GLU A 135 1.07 11.16 -31.19
CA GLU A 135 -0.06 11.31 -30.26
C GLU A 135 0.30 10.76 -28.88
N ILE A 136 0.96 9.61 -28.84
CA ILE A 136 1.49 9.00 -27.61
C ILE A 136 2.48 9.95 -26.92
N GLU A 137 3.39 10.57 -27.68
CA GLU A 137 4.33 11.55 -27.13
C GLU A 137 3.64 12.77 -26.51
N ARG A 138 2.60 13.29 -27.18
CA ARG A 138 1.82 14.42 -26.66
C ARG A 138 1.16 14.05 -25.34
N LEU A 139 0.46 12.92 -25.31
CA LEU A 139 -0.22 12.41 -24.10
C LEU A 139 0.77 12.13 -22.97
N MET A 140 1.95 11.59 -23.27
CA MET A 140 3.02 11.37 -22.28
C MET A 140 3.53 12.67 -21.67
N LYS A 141 3.67 13.73 -22.47
CA LYS A 141 4.09 15.05 -22.00
C LYS A 141 3.02 15.70 -21.13
N GLU A 142 1.76 15.62 -21.54
CA GLU A 142 0.63 16.15 -20.78
C GLU A 142 0.47 15.40 -19.44
N LEU A 143 0.61 14.06 -19.45
CA LEU A 143 0.56 13.23 -18.25
C LEU A 143 1.68 13.60 -17.26
N GLN A 144 2.91 13.83 -17.75
CA GLN A 144 4.01 14.30 -16.91
C GLN A 144 3.67 15.64 -16.24
N GLN A 145 3.15 16.61 -17.00
CA GLN A 145 2.75 17.91 -16.44
C GLN A 145 1.59 17.79 -15.43
N ALA A 146 0.65 16.88 -15.66
CA ALA A 146 -0.44 16.61 -14.71
C ALA A 146 0.08 15.94 -13.44
N LEU A 147 1.03 15.00 -13.55
CA LEU A 147 1.67 14.37 -12.41
C LEU A 147 2.46 15.36 -11.56
N ASP A 148 3.23 16.26 -12.18
CA ASP A 148 3.99 17.29 -11.47
C ASP A 148 3.05 18.21 -10.68
N ARG A 149 1.94 18.64 -11.30
CA ARG A 149 0.89 19.43 -10.62
C ARG A 149 0.24 18.66 -9.47
N TYR A 150 -0.02 17.37 -9.64
CA TYR A 150 -0.56 16.50 -8.59
C TYR A 150 0.40 16.36 -7.40
N LEU A 151 1.69 16.09 -7.66
CA LEU A 151 2.71 15.98 -6.61
C LEU A 151 2.91 17.30 -5.86
N GLN A 152 2.87 18.43 -6.57
CA GLN A 152 2.93 19.75 -5.95
C GLN A 152 1.71 20.00 -5.05
N ALA A 153 0.50 19.66 -5.51
CA ALA A 153 -0.71 19.76 -4.70
C ALA A 153 -0.70 18.81 -3.50
N LEU A 154 -0.13 17.61 -3.65
CA LEU A 154 0.08 16.65 -2.57
C LEU A 154 1.04 17.20 -1.52
N ALA A 155 2.18 17.76 -1.94
CA ALA A 155 3.17 18.35 -1.05
C ALA A 155 2.61 19.56 -0.31
N GLU A 156 1.85 20.42 -1.00
CA GLU A 156 1.15 21.56 -0.38
C GLU A 156 0.11 21.07 0.65
N ASN A 157 -0.64 20.01 0.36
CA ASN A 157 -1.59 19.42 1.29
C ASN A 157 -0.90 18.80 2.52
N MET A 158 0.28 18.20 2.33
CA MET A 158 1.09 17.63 3.41
C MET A 158 1.70 18.72 4.30
N ALA A 159 2.21 19.80 3.70
CA ALA A 159 2.74 20.97 4.40
C ALA A 159 1.66 21.74 5.17
N ARG A 160 0.43 21.77 4.65
CA ARG A 160 -0.73 22.41 5.32
C ARG A 160 -1.32 21.56 6.45
N ASN A 161 -1.14 20.24 6.42
CA ASN A 161 -1.65 19.33 7.46
C ASN A 161 -0.52 18.50 8.11
N PRO A 162 0.50 19.14 8.72
CA PRO A 162 1.64 18.43 9.29
C PRO A 162 1.24 17.44 10.40
N ASP A 163 0.16 17.75 11.14
CA ASP A 163 -0.34 16.92 12.23
C ASP A 163 -0.98 15.59 11.78
N GLN A 164 -1.43 15.50 10.52
CA GLN A 164 -1.96 14.24 9.97
C GLN A 164 -0.88 13.24 9.56
N TYR A 165 0.37 13.67 9.38
CA TYR A 165 1.46 12.83 8.86
C TYR A 165 2.55 12.54 9.90
N GLN A 166 2.24 12.70 11.20
CA GLN A 166 3.21 12.53 12.30
C GLN A 166 3.68 11.08 12.54
N GLN A 167 3.13 10.07 11.87
CA GLN A 167 3.70 8.72 11.94
C GLN A 167 5.03 8.72 11.16
N PRO A 168 6.14 8.21 11.73
CA PRO A 168 7.39 8.04 11.00
C PRO A 168 7.15 7.05 9.85
N VAL A 169 6.87 7.59 8.67
CA VAL A 169 6.82 6.82 7.44
C VAL A 169 8.25 6.40 7.16
N ASP A 170 8.48 5.09 7.09
CA ASP A 170 9.79 4.54 6.76
C ASP A 170 10.28 5.17 5.44
N PRO A 171 11.42 5.89 5.43
CA PRO A 171 11.92 6.58 4.24
C PRO A 171 12.10 5.66 3.04
N SER A 172 12.30 4.35 3.28
CA SER A 172 12.43 3.32 2.24
C SER A 172 11.11 2.98 1.53
N LYS A 173 9.97 3.35 2.11
CA LYS A 173 8.62 3.10 1.57
C LYS A 173 8.00 4.35 0.92
N VAL A 174 8.66 5.50 1.02
CA VAL A 174 8.21 6.74 0.39
C VAL A 174 8.72 6.76 -1.04
N ILE A 175 7.83 6.50 -1.97
CA ILE A 175 8.12 6.63 -3.41
C ILE A 175 8.43 8.10 -3.70
N SER A 176 9.62 8.38 -4.25
CA SER A 176 10.03 9.76 -4.51
C SER A 176 9.51 10.27 -5.85
N SER A 177 9.33 11.60 -5.96
CA SER A 177 8.98 12.26 -7.23
C SER A 177 9.93 11.88 -8.37
N ARG A 178 11.23 11.73 -8.05
CA ARG A 178 12.26 11.30 -9.01
C ARG A 178 12.06 9.86 -9.49
N ASP A 179 11.51 8.97 -8.68
CA ASP A 179 11.31 7.56 -9.07
C ASP A 179 10.16 7.44 -10.07
N LEU A 180 9.06 8.18 -9.81
CA LEU A 180 7.91 8.26 -10.70
C LEU A 180 8.30 8.87 -12.07
N GLN A 181 9.12 9.92 -12.07
CA GLN A 181 9.63 10.54 -13.30
C GLN A 181 10.47 9.54 -14.13
N ARG A 182 11.38 8.79 -13.50
CA ARG A 182 12.18 7.78 -14.21
C ARG A 182 11.34 6.66 -14.81
N MET A 183 10.25 6.28 -14.18
CA MET A 183 9.33 5.26 -14.74
C MET A 183 8.57 5.80 -15.95
N LEU A 184 8.12 7.05 -15.91
CA LEU A 184 7.50 7.73 -17.04
C LEU A 184 8.46 7.88 -18.23
N ASP A 185 9.71 8.27 -17.98
CA ASP A 185 10.72 8.38 -19.03
C ASP A 185 11.03 7.02 -19.67
N ARG A 186 11.17 5.96 -18.86
CA ARG A 186 11.33 4.59 -19.39
C ARG A 186 10.12 4.15 -20.21
N ALA A 187 8.91 4.44 -19.75
CA ALA A 187 7.70 4.13 -20.50
C ALA A 187 7.67 4.88 -21.85
N ARG A 188 8.20 6.12 -21.91
CA ARG A 188 8.34 6.90 -23.14
C ARG A 188 9.32 6.25 -24.12
N ASP A 189 10.48 5.84 -23.64
CA ASP A 189 11.49 5.18 -24.48
C ASP A 189 10.99 3.83 -25.00
N LEU A 190 10.29 3.05 -24.17
CA LEU A 190 9.67 1.79 -24.59
C LEU A 190 8.58 2.02 -25.64
N ALA A 191 7.74 3.05 -25.46
CA ALA A 191 6.73 3.41 -26.44
C ALA A 191 7.34 3.82 -27.80
N ARG A 192 8.43 4.60 -27.79
CA ARG A 192 9.19 5.00 -29.00
C ARG A 192 9.84 3.84 -29.73
N ASN A 193 10.37 2.88 -28.98
CA ASN A 193 11.04 1.70 -29.52
C ASN A 193 10.06 0.59 -29.94
N GLY A 194 8.75 0.84 -29.90
CA GLY A 194 7.71 -0.12 -30.28
C GLY A 194 7.34 -1.14 -29.19
N ALA A 195 7.96 -1.10 -28.02
CA ALA A 195 7.66 -1.96 -26.87
C ALA A 195 6.43 -1.46 -26.07
N ARG A 196 5.30 -1.29 -26.77
CA ARG A 196 4.05 -0.72 -26.22
C ARG A 196 3.48 -1.54 -25.07
N ASP A 197 3.62 -2.87 -25.12
CA ASP A 197 3.16 -3.78 -24.07
C ASP A 197 3.88 -3.56 -22.74
N GLN A 198 5.21 -3.36 -22.81
CA GLN A 198 6.03 -3.10 -21.63
C GLN A 198 5.77 -1.69 -21.07
N ALA A 199 5.52 -0.71 -21.96
CA ALA A 199 5.07 0.61 -21.54
C ALA A 199 3.74 0.56 -20.77
N ARG A 200 2.77 -0.26 -21.22
CA ARG A 200 1.51 -0.48 -20.50
C ARG A 200 1.71 -1.09 -19.12
N GLU A 201 2.63 -2.03 -18.98
CA GLU A 201 2.97 -2.65 -17.69
C GLU A 201 3.55 -1.62 -16.70
N LEU A 202 4.49 -0.78 -17.15
CA LEU A 202 5.05 0.30 -16.32
C LEU A 202 4.00 1.32 -15.87
N LEU A 203 3.07 1.69 -16.76
CA LEU A 203 1.96 2.59 -16.41
C LEU A 203 1.01 1.96 -15.39
N SER A 204 0.80 0.66 -15.46
CA SER A 204 -0.02 -0.08 -14.47
C SER A 204 0.69 -0.14 -13.11
N GLN A 205 2.01 -0.34 -13.10
CA GLN A 205 2.81 -0.27 -11.86
C GLN A 205 2.77 1.14 -11.24
N LEU A 206 2.86 2.19 -12.07
CA LEU A 206 2.71 3.59 -11.65
C LEU A 206 1.36 3.80 -10.95
N GLN A 207 0.28 3.27 -11.51
CA GLN A 207 -1.06 3.36 -10.92
C GLN A 207 -1.12 2.70 -9.53
N ASN A 208 -0.65 1.45 -9.41
CA ASN A 208 -0.68 0.72 -8.15
C ASN A 208 0.09 1.47 -7.05
N MET A 209 1.22 2.06 -7.42
CA MET A 209 2.01 2.89 -6.51
C MET A 209 1.27 4.14 -6.05
N LEU A 210 0.61 4.85 -6.96
CA LEU A 210 -0.19 6.05 -6.63
C LEU A 210 -1.43 5.72 -5.78
N GLU A 211 -2.06 4.56 -6.04
CA GLU A 211 -3.18 4.07 -5.27
C GLU A 211 -2.77 3.68 -3.84
N ASN A 212 -1.63 3.00 -3.68
CA ASN A 212 -1.05 2.71 -2.37
C ASN A 212 -0.69 3.98 -1.59
N LEU A 213 -0.21 5.03 -2.29
CA LEU A 213 0.07 6.34 -1.69
C LEU A 213 -1.20 7.05 -1.19
N ARG A 214 -2.32 6.85 -1.88
CA ARG A 214 -3.64 7.35 -1.45
C ARG A 214 -4.19 6.55 -0.27
N MET A 215 -4.01 5.23 -0.29
CA MET A 215 -4.44 4.32 0.78
C MET A 215 -3.61 4.49 2.06
N ALA A 216 -2.38 4.99 1.94
CA ALA A 216 -1.50 5.33 3.06
C ALA A 216 -1.94 6.59 3.84
N ARG A 217 -3.08 7.23 3.49
CA ARG A 217 -3.67 8.29 4.32
C ARG A 217 -4.19 7.69 5.64
N PRO A 218 -3.70 8.16 6.82
CA PRO A 218 -4.32 7.84 8.09
C PRO A 218 -5.60 8.67 8.22
N GLY A 219 -6.68 8.19 7.61
CA GLY A 219 -7.99 8.85 7.58
C GLY A 219 -9.13 8.03 8.17
N GLN A 220 -8.83 6.91 8.83
CA GLN A 220 -9.79 6.17 9.65
C GLN A 220 -9.15 5.92 11.00
N THR A 221 -9.72 6.56 12.01
CA THR A 221 -9.34 6.58 13.42
C THR A 221 -8.99 5.17 13.94
N PRO A 222 -7.72 4.87 14.30
CA PRO A 222 -7.42 3.66 15.06
C PRO A 222 -7.64 3.98 16.53
N GLN A 223 -8.74 3.45 17.04
CA GLN A 223 -9.08 3.32 18.45
C GLN A 223 -7.85 2.88 19.27
N GLN A 224 -7.67 3.52 20.44
CA GLN A 224 -6.53 3.45 21.36
C GLN A 224 -5.99 2.04 21.73
N GLY A 225 -6.67 0.95 21.36
CA GLY A 225 -6.21 -0.43 21.57
C GLY A 225 -5.26 -1.00 20.49
N SER A 226 -5.07 -0.35 19.35
CA SER A 226 -4.25 -0.91 18.24
C SER A 226 -2.74 -0.69 18.39
N SER A 227 -2.32 0.33 19.15
CA SER A 227 -0.90 0.70 19.28
C SER A 227 -0.11 -0.26 20.19
N GLU A 228 -0.75 -0.80 21.22
CA GLU A 228 -0.15 -1.73 22.18
C GLU A 228 0.00 -3.14 21.59
N ALA A 229 -1.02 -3.59 20.86
CA ALA A 229 -1.00 -4.79 20.03
C ALA A 229 0.18 -4.80 19.02
N GLN A 230 0.42 -3.67 18.35
CA GLN A 230 1.50 -3.57 17.38
C GLN A 230 2.90 -3.55 18.04
N LYS A 231 3.02 -2.98 19.24
CA LYS A 231 4.26 -3.05 20.04
C LYS A 231 4.58 -4.50 20.42
N MET A 232 3.58 -5.22 20.91
CA MET A 232 3.75 -6.62 21.33
C MET A 232 4.19 -7.54 20.18
N MET A 233 3.65 -7.34 18.98
CA MET A 233 4.09 -8.10 17.80
C MET A 233 5.55 -7.83 17.41
N ARG A 234 6.03 -6.60 17.60
CA ARG A 234 7.43 -6.26 17.36
C ARG A 234 8.33 -6.91 18.41
N ASP A 235 7.96 -6.83 19.68
CA ASP A 235 8.72 -7.43 20.78
C ASP A 235 8.82 -8.97 20.62
N MET A 236 7.73 -9.63 20.19
CA MET A 236 7.70 -11.06 19.90
C MET A 236 8.61 -11.44 18.72
N HIS A 237 8.62 -10.62 17.66
CA HIS A 237 9.49 -10.84 16.50
C HIS A 237 10.97 -10.71 16.87
N GLU A 238 11.31 -9.69 17.66
CA GLU A 238 12.67 -9.50 18.15
C GLU A 238 13.14 -10.68 19.02
N LEU A 239 12.27 -11.18 19.90
CA LEU A 239 12.56 -12.35 20.74
C LEU A 239 12.87 -13.60 19.89
N MET A 240 12.04 -13.87 18.87
CA MET A 240 12.25 -15.01 17.96
C MET A 240 13.56 -14.89 17.18
N GLN A 241 13.89 -13.70 16.67
CA GLN A 241 15.16 -13.48 15.95
C GLN A 241 16.37 -13.73 16.85
N ARG A 242 16.36 -13.20 18.07
CA ARG A 242 17.46 -13.41 19.02
C ARG A 242 17.59 -14.87 19.45
N GLN A 243 16.46 -15.57 19.63
CA GLN A 243 16.45 -16.99 19.97
C GLN A 243 16.99 -17.87 18.82
N GLN A 244 16.71 -17.53 17.57
CA GLN A 244 17.26 -18.20 16.39
C GLN A 244 18.79 -18.01 16.31
N GLN A 245 19.29 -16.80 16.55
CA GLN A 245 20.73 -16.54 16.58
C GLN A 245 21.46 -17.31 17.69
N LEU A 246 20.81 -17.56 18.83
CA LEU A 246 21.36 -18.41 19.90
C LEU A 246 21.33 -19.89 19.55
N LEU A 247 20.27 -20.34 18.87
CA LEU A 247 20.18 -21.70 18.35
C LEU A 247 21.31 -21.99 17.36
N ASP A 248 21.52 -21.09 16.40
CA ASP A 248 22.61 -21.21 15.41
C ASP A 248 24.00 -21.26 16.06
N ARG A 249 24.20 -20.47 17.12
CA ARG A 249 25.44 -20.51 17.91
C ARG A 249 25.60 -21.82 18.67
N SER A 250 24.52 -22.37 19.22
CA SER A 250 24.52 -23.65 19.92
C SER A 250 24.82 -24.82 18.97
N PHE A 251 24.28 -24.79 17.75
CA PHE A 251 24.64 -25.71 16.66
C PHE A 251 26.12 -25.62 16.29
N ARG A 252 26.65 -24.41 16.11
CA ARG A 252 28.06 -24.20 15.77
C ARG A 252 28.99 -24.68 16.88
N ALA A 253 28.64 -24.40 18.14
CA ALA A 253 29.39 -24.88 19.30
C ALA A 253 29.38 -26.41 19.42
N GLN A 254 28.25 -27.07 19.11
CA GLN A 254 28.16 -28.52 19.05
C GLN A 254 29.09 -29.10 17.96
N GLN A 255 29.11 -28.52 16.76
CA GLN A 255 29.97 -28.99 15.66
C GLN A 255 31.47 -28.85 15.99
N GLN A 256 31.86 -27.76 16.64
CA GLN A 256 33.26 -27.56 17.06
C GLN A 256 33.67 -28.53 18.18
N GLY A 257 32.76 -28.87 19.09
CA GLY A 257 33.01 -29.85 20.16
C GLY A 257 33.27 -31.28 19.64
N GLN A 258 32.67 -31.67 18.50
CA GLN A 258 32.88 -32.99 17.90
C GLN A 258 34.18 -33.10 17.09
N GLN A 259 34.64 -32.02 16.43
CA GLN A 259 35.92 -32.03 15.70
C GLN A 259 37.15 -32.03 16.63
N GLY A 260 37.04 -31.50 17.85
CA GLY A 260 38.13 -31.47 18.83
C GLY A 260 38.50 -32.82 19.45
N GLN A 261 37.63 -33.84 19.36
CA GLN A 261 37.84 -35.14 20.02
C GLN A 261 38.48 -36.19 19.10
N GLN A 262 38.49 -35.98 17.79
CA GLN A 262 39.03 -36.95 16.82
C GLN A 262 40.51 -36.70 16.45
N GLY A 263 41.08 -35.56 16.87
CA GLY A 263 42.47 -35.19 16.58
C GLY A 263 43.52 -35.59 17.62
N ARG A 264 43.15 -36.27 18.73
CA ARG A 264 44.06 -36.52 19.87
C ARG A 264 44.52 -37.97 20.05
N MET A 265 44.36 -38.82 19.03
CA MET A 265 44.84 -40.20 19.08
C MET A 265 45.73 -40.53 17.87
N GLY A 266 46.87 -39.85 17.77
CA GLY A 266 47.87 -40.10 16.73
C GLY A 266 49.24 -39.49 17.02
N GLN A 267 50.12 -40.31 17.59
CA GLN A 267 51.60 -40.24 17.60
C GLN A 267 52.35 -39.21 18.49
N PRO A 268 53.27 -39.68 19.37
CA PRO A 268 54.23 -38.84 20.07
C PRO A 268 55.49 -38.64 19.23
N GLY A 269 55.84 -37.37 18.94
CA GLY A 269 57.05 -37.01 18.19
C GLY A 269 57.56 -35.62 18.57
N GLN A 270 58.81 -35.55 18.99
CA GLN A 270 59.52 -34.41 19.57
C GLN A 270 59.66 -33.19 18.63
N GLN A 271 59.40 -31.98 19.12
CA GLN A 271 60.40 -30.89 19.22
C GLN A 271 59.79 -29.63 19.89
N PRO A 272 60.54 -28.93 20.77
CA PRO A 272 60.08 -27.71 21.42
C PRO A 272 60.47 -26.47 20.62
N GLY A 273 59.50 -25.65 20.23
CA GLY A 273 59.77 -24.43 19.47
C GLY A 273 58.62 -23.42 19.51
N GLN A 274 58.87 -22.34 20.25
CA GLN A 274 58.30 -20.99 20.08
C GLN A 274 56.80 -20.80 20.32
N GLN A 275 56.56 -20.47 21.58
CA GLN A 275 55.61 -19.48 22.07
C GLN A 275 55.34 -18.35 21.06
N GLN A 276 54.18 -18.39 20.42
CA GLN A 276 53.53 -17.24 19.82
C GLN A 276 52.08 -17.27 20.32
N GLY A 277 51.78 -16.39 21.29
CA GLY A 277 50.44 -16.19 21.82
C GLY A 277 49.54 -15.64 20.71
N GLY A 278 48.79 -16.52 20.07
CA GLY A 278 47.57 -16.15 19.38
C GLY A 278 46.42 -16.37 20.35
N ASP A 279 45.76 -15.27 20.74
CA ASP A 279 44.44 -15.25 21.37
C ASP A 279 43.50 -16.23 20.64
N GLN A 280 43.45 -17.46 21.12
CA GLN A 280 42.42 -18.41 20.75
C GLN A 280 41.22 -18.00 21.60
N PRO A 281 40.11 -17.51 20.98
CA PRO A 281 38.96 -17.05 21.75
C PRO A 281 38.53 -18.19 22.65
N ASP A 282 38.57 -17.94 23.95
CA ASP A 282 38.28 -18.93 24.98
C ASP A 282 36.87 -19.49 24.70
N ALA A 283 36.79 -20.70 24.15
CA ALA A 283 35.51 -21.33 23.80
C ALA A 283 34.61 -21.45 25.03
N ASN A 284 35.21 -21.47 26.23
CA ASN A 284 34.52 -21.40 27.52
C ASN A 284 33.83 -20.04 27.77
N GLY A 285 34.40 -18.93 27.32
CA GLY A 285 33.84 -17.58 27.48
C GLY A 285 32.60 -17.34 26.61
N GLN A 286 32.61 -17.85 25.38
CA GLN A 286 31.47 -17.75 24.45
C GLN A 286 30.26 -18.59 24.87
N LEU A 287 30.49 -19.71 25.57
CA LEU A 287 29.41 -20.55 26.11
C LEU A 287 28.75 -19.93 27.35
N GLY A 288 29.52 -19.27 28.23
CA GLY A 288 28.98 -18.51 29.36
C GLY A 288 28.13 -17.31 28.92
N ASP A 289 28.57 -16.61 27.86
CA ASP A 289 27.83 -15.52 27.23
C ASP A 289 26.50 -16.00 26.59
N ALA A 290 26.50 -17.18 25.96
CA ALA A 290 25.29 -17.78 25.40
C ALA A 290 24.23 -18.10 26.47
N ALA A 291 24.64 -18.61 27.64
CA ALA A 291 23.73 -18.87 28.76
C ALA A 291 23.12 -17.57 29.33
N GLY A 292 23.93 -16.51 29.45
CA GLY A 292 23.46 -15.19 29.89
C GLY A 292 22.45 -14.56 28.91
N GLN A 293 22.68 -14.73 27.61
CA GLN A 293 21.77 -14.26 26.58
C GLN A 293 20.45 -15.03 26.56
N GLN A 294 20.49 -16.35 26.71
CA GLN A 294 19.29 -17.18 26.82
C GLN A 294 18.42 -16.78 28.02
N GLU A 295 19.04 -16.54 29.18
CA GLU A 295 18.34 -16.05 30.37
C GLU A 295 17.77 -14.62 30.18
N GLY A 296 18.44 -13.78 29.39
CA GLY A 296 17.91 -12.48 28.96
C GLY A 296 16.61 -12.61 28.16
N LEU A 297 16.59 -13.52 27.17
CA LEU A 297 15.39 -13.77 26.35
C LEU A 297 14.25 -14.34 27.19
N ARG A 298 14.54 -15.29 28.08
CA ARG A 298 13.56 -15.85 29.00
C ARG A 298 12.90 -14.78 29.88
N ARG A 299 13.68 -13.82 30.40
CA ARG A 299 13.14 -12.71 31.20
C ARG A 299 12.26 -11.78 30.38
N MET A 300 12.66 -11.45 29.15
CA MET A 300 11.87 -10.65 28.22
C MET A 300 10.52 -11.31 27.89
N LEU A 301 10.52 -12.63 27.65
CA LEU A 301 9.30 -13.41 27.47
C LEU A 301 8.43 -13.39 28.74
N GLY A 302 9.02 -13.53 29.92
CA GLY A 302 8.30 -13.43 31.20
C GLY A 302 7.64 -12.07 31.43
N GLU A 303 8.31 -10.98 31.05
CA GLU A 303 7.74 -9.62 31.09
C GLU A 303 6.58 -9.45 30.12
N MET A 304 6.72 -9.98 28.90
CA MET A 304 5.65 -9.97 27.91
C MET A 304 4.42 -10.74 28.39
N MET A 305 4.61 -11.93 28.97
CA MET A 305 3.53 -12.74 29.53
C MET A 305 2.81 -12.01 30.68
N ARG A 306 3.54 -11.30 31.55
CA ARG A 306 2.92 -10.48 32.62
C ARG A 306 2.03 -9.39 32.04
N ARG A 307 2.56 -8.60 31.09
CA ARG A 307 1.77 -7.54 30.41
C ARG A 307 0.54 -8.09 29.70
N LEU A 308 0.69 -9.27 29.10
CA LEU A 308 -0.40 -9.96 28.41
C LEU A 308 -1.48 -10.44 29.37
N GLY A 309 -1.10 -11.02 30.51
CA GLY A 309 -2.01 -11.41 31.57
C GLY A 309 -2.77 -10.20 32.16
N ASP A 310 -2.06 -9.09 32.40
CA ASP A 310 -2.67 -7.86 32.93
C ASP A 310 -3.65 -7.21 31.93
N GLY A 311 -3.39 -7.33 30.62
CA GLY A 311 -4.20 -6.67 29.57
C GLY A 311 -5.31 -7.52 28.94
N LEU A 312 -5.11 -8.84 28.78
CA LEU A 312 -6.06 -9.75 28.11
C LEU A 312 -6.68 -10.80 29.05
N GLY A 313 -6.25 -10.87 30.31
CA GLY A 313 -6.78 -11.79 31.33
C GLY A 313 -6.19 -13.20 31.27
N ASP A 314 -5.85 -13.72 30.08
CA ASP A 314 -5.29 -15.06 29.90
C ASP A 314 -3.95 -15.02 29.15
N ILE A 315 -2.98 -15.81 29.65
CA ILE A 315 -1.69 -16.04 28.98
C ILE A 315 -1.86 -17.23 28.03
N PRO A 316 -1.56 -17.07 26.72
CA PRO A 316 -1.58 -18.16 25.77
C PRO A 316 -0.69 -19.33 26.21
N GLU A 317 -1.26 -20.53 26.22
CA GLU A 317 -0.58 -21.80 26.51
C GLU A 317 0.78 -21.99 25.79
N PRO A 318 0.93 -21.62 24.50
CA PRO A 318 2.23 -21.73 23.83
C PRO A 318 3.32 -20.85 24.46
N LEU A 319 3.00 -19.65 24.97
CA LEU A 319 4.00 -18.79 25.62
C LEU A 319 4.52 -19.41 26.93
N GLY A 320 3.64 -20.08 27.68
CA GLY A 320 4.03 -20.82 28.88
C GLY A 320 4.94 -22.02 28.58
N ARG A 321 4.70 -22.73 27.47
CA ARG A 321 5.60 -23.80 26.99
C ARG A 321 6.93 -23.26 26.50
N ALA A 322 6.92 -22.13 25.79
CA ALA A 322 8.14 -21.46 25.35
C ALA A 322 9.04 -21.06 26.53
N GLU A 323 8.48 -20.52 27.63
CA GLU A 323 9.27 -20.13 28.80
C GLU A 323 9.93 -21.33 29.48
N ARG A 324 9.23 -22.47 29.59
CA ARG A 324 9.78 -23.71 30.15
C ARG A 324 10.92 -24.24 29.28
N ALA A 325 10.72 -24.32 27.97
CA ALA A 325 11.74 -24.76 27.04
C ALA A 325 12.97 -23.81 27.03
N MET A 326 12.75 -22.49 27.16
CA MET A 326 13.85 -21.53 27.32
C MET A 326 14.63 -21.71 28.63
N ARG A 327 13.96 -22.13 29.71
CA ARG A 327 14.60 -22.44 31.00
C ARG A 327 15.49 -23.68 30.88
N ASP A 328 14.97 -24.73 30.26
CA ASP A 328 15.72 -25.97 30.02
C ASP A 328 16.94 -25.71 29.11
N ALA A 329 16.79 -24.85 28.10
CA ALA A 329 17.89 -24.36 27.29
C ALA A 329 18.93 -23.59 28.12
N THR A 330 18.51 -22.68 29.01
CA THR A 330 19.42 -21.95 29.90
C THR A 330 20.22 -22.92 30.77
N GLU A 331 19.57 -23.92 31.38
CA GLU A 331 20.25 -24.91 32.22
C GLU A 331 21.28 -25.73 31.44
N ALA A 332 20.93 -26.19 30.23
CA ALA A 332 21.86 -26.92 29.36
C ALA A 332 23.08 -26.06 28.97
N LEU A 333 22.87 -24.78 28.66
CA LEU A 333 23.95 -23.85 28.35
C LEU A 333 24.82 -23.55 29.58
N GLN A 334 24.24 -23.38 30.77
CA GLN A 334 24.98 -23.21 32.03
C GLN A 334 25.83 -24.44 32.37
N ARG A 335 25.32 -25.64 32.07
CA ARG A 335 26.06 -26.91 32.21
C ARG A 335 27.10 -27.11 31.10
N ARG A 336 27.29 -26.12 30.21
CA ARG A 336 28.21 -26.16 29.06
C ARG A 336 27.92 -27.29 28.08
N GLN A 337 26.64 -27.60 27.91
CA GLN A 337 26.13 -28.63 27.00
C GLN A 337 25.30 -27.98 25.88
N PRO A 338 25.92 -27.24 24.95
CA PRO A 338 25.21 -26.54 23.88
C PRO A 338 24.39 -27.49 23.01
N GLY A 339 24.85 -28.75 22.84
CA GLY A 339 24.09 -29.77 22.11
C GLY A 339 22.77 -30.17 22.78
N GLN A 340 22.71 -30.15 24.12
CA GLN A 340 21.48 -30.43 24.86
C GLN A 340 20.54 -29.22 24.91
N ALA A 341 21.05 -28.02 24.65
CA ALA A 341 20.25 -26.79 24.58
C ALA A 341 19.48 -26.67 23.25
N ILE A 342 19.95 -27.28 22.17
CA ILE A 342 19.36 -27.17 20.82
C ILE A 342 17.88 -27.62 20.80
N GLY A 343 17.57 -28.75 21.44
CA GLY A 343 16.19 -29.27 21.51
C GLY A 343 15.23 -28.27 22.15
N PRO A 344 15.47 -27.87 23.42
CA PRO A 344 14.64 -26.87 24.10
C PRO A 344 14.62 -25.49 23.41
N GLN A 345 15.72 -25.06 22.77
CA GLN A 345 15.72 -23.82 21.99
C GLN A 345 14.84 -23.90 20.73
N THR A 346 14.80 -25.05 20.07
CA THR A 346 13.94 -25.30 18.90
C THR A 346 12.47 -25.32 19.34
N GLU A 347 12.17 -26.02 20.42
CA GLU A 347 10.83 -26.06 21.01
C GLU A 347 10.36 -24.66 21.43
N ALA A 348 11.22 -23.86 22.06
CA ALA A 348 10.90 -22.48 22.39
C ALA A 348 10.54 -21.63 21.15
N LEU A 349 11.28 -21.76 20.05
CA LEU A 349 10.99 -21.04 18.81
C LEU A 349 9.65 -21.46 18.21
N ASP A 350 9.38 -22.77 18.15
CA ASP A 350 8.14 -23.29 17.58
C ASP A 350 6.92 -22.80 18.37
N GLN A 351 7.02 -22.80 19.71
CA GLN A 351 5.96 -22.32 20.59
C GLN A 351 5.75 -20.79 20.49
N LEU A 352 6.82 -20.00 20.32
CA LEU A 352 6.71 -18.55 20.06
C LEU A 352 6.04 -18.25 18.72
N GLN A 353 6.37 -19.00 17.66
CA GLN A 353 5.71 -18.85 16.36
C GLN A 353 4.23 -19.22 16.44
N GLN A 354 3.90 -20.27 17.18
CA GLN A 354 2.50 -20.65 17.41
C GLN A 354 1.75 -19.56 18.17
N ALA A 355 2.34 -19.01 19.25
CA ALA A 355 1.74 -17.90 19.98
C ALA A 355 1.49 -16.67 19.10
N ALA A 356 2.44 -16.32 18.22
CA ALA A 356 2.29 -15.20 17.30
C ALA A 356 1.14 -15.40 16.30
N ARG A 357 0.97 -16.63 15.78
CA ARG A 357 -0.15 -16.99 14.90
C ARG A 357 -1.49 -16.93 15.64
N ASP A 358 -1.56 -17.48 16.85
CA ASP A 358 -2.78 -17.50 17.66
C ASP A 358 -3.22 -16.08 18.04
N PHE A 359 -2.25 -15.23 18.40
CA PHE A 359 -2.48 -13.81 18.70
C PHE A 359 -2.99 -13.04 17.47
N ALA A 360 -2.38 -13.24 16.29
CA ALA A 360 -2.83 -12.62 15.05
C ALA A 360 -4.26 -13.04 14.68
N GLN A 361 -4.61 -14.32 14.84
CA GLN A 361 -5.97 -14.81 14.58
C GLN A 361 -6.98 -14.25 15.58
N GLN A 362 -6.63 -14.16 16.87
CA GLN A 362 -7.51 -13.58 17.88
C GLN A 362 -7.79 -12.10 17.60
N MET A 363 -6.77 -11.35 17.18
CA MET A 363 -6.91 -9.96 16.79
C MET A 363 -7.77 -9.81 15.53
N GLN A 364 -7.55 -10.66 14.52
CA GLN A 364 -8.36 -10.69 13.31
C GLN A 364 -9.85 -10.95 13.64
N ARG A 365 -10.15 -11.92 14.53
CA ARG A 365 -11.52 -12.18 14.99
C ARG A 365 -12.13 -10.99 15.73
N ARG A 366 -11.36 -10.30 16.57
CA ARG A 366 -11.83 -9.10 17.29
C ARG A 366 -12.10 -7.93 16.33
N MET A 367 -11.28 -7.79 15.30
CA MET A 367 -11.44 -6.75 14.27
C MET A 367 -12.62 -7.05 13.35
N GLN A 368 -12.87 -8.32 13.03
CA GLN A 368 -14.04 -8.76 12.25
C GLN A 368 -15.36 -8.63 13.04
N GLY A 369 -15.33 -8.84 14.36
CA GLY A 369 -16.51 -8.67 15.23
C GLY A 369 -16.94 -7.22 15.47
N GLN A 370 -16.10 -6.23 15.10
CA GLN A 370 -16.41 -4.80 15.26
C GLN A 370 -16.79 -4.11 13.93
N TRP A 371 -16.62 -4.80 12.80
CA TRP A 371 -17.19 -4.45 11.50
C TRP A 371 -18.50 -5.21 11.27
N GLY A 372 -19.46 -4.99 12.16
CA GLY A 372 -20.86 -5.32 11.93
C GLY A 372 -21.49 -4.26 11.02
N ASN A 373 -22.11 -4.73 9.94
CA ASN A 373 -22.82 -3.98 8.91
C ASN A 373 -23.78 -2.92 9.50
N PRO A 374 -23.62 -1.60 9.25
CA PRO A 374 -24.63 -0.60 9.61
C PRO A 374 -25.64 -0.49 8.46
N ASN A 375 -26.57 -1.43 8.41
CA ASN A 375 -27.85 -1.32 7.70
C ASN A 375 -28.71 -2.48 8.19
N ASP A 376 -29.48 -2.26 9.25
CA ASP A 376 -30.84 -2.78 9.43
C ASP A 376 -31.32 -2.46 10.86
N ASP A 377 -32.02 -1.33 11.00
CA ASP A 377 -33.04 -1.12 12.02
C ASP A 377 -34.36 -0.92 11.25
N GLU A 378 -35.19 -1.96 11.11
CA GLU A 378 -36.63 -1.93 11.51
C GLU A 378 -37.34 -3.30 11.32
N VAL A 379 -37.58 -3.98 12.46
CA VAL A 379 -38.78 -4.72 12.90
C VAL A 379 -39.37 -5.88 12.06
N GLY A 380 -39.37 -7.09 12.65
CA GLY A 380 -40.34 -8.15 12.34
C GLY A 380 -39.97 -9.53 12.90
N ALA A 381 -40.54 -9.90 14.05
CA ALA A 381 -40.31 -11.18 14.73
C ALA A 381 -40.77 -12.42 13.91
N THR A 382 -39.98 -13.50 13.92
CA THR A 382 -40.40 -14.89 14.23
C THR A 382 -39.23 -15.88 14.18
N ASP A 383 -39.04 -16.56 15.31
CA ASP A 383 -38.57 -17.92 15.58
C ASP A 383 -37.75 -18.73 14.54
N GLY A 384 -36.61 -19.32 14.97
CA GLY A 384 -35.94 -20.42 14.27
C GLY A 384 -34.40 -20.44 14.31
N THR A 385 -33.82 -21.46 14.95
CA THR A 385 -32.38 -21.75 15.11
C THR A 385 -31.66 -22.22 13.81
N PRO A 386 -30.30 -22.27 13.78
CA PRO A 386 -29.47 -21.92 12.62
C PRO A 386 -29.11 -23.10 11.70
N ARG A 387 -29.09 -22.87 10.37
CA ARG A 387 -28.39 -23.73 9.40
C ARG A 387 -27.84 -22.96 8.20
N ASP A 388 -26.57 -23.21 7.92
CA ASP A 388 -25.81 -22.83 6.73
C ASP A 388 -26.60 -22.93 5.42
N ARG A 389 -26.66 -21.83 4.66
CA ARG A 389 -26.92 -21.87 3.22
C ARG A 389 -25.71 -21.34 2.47
N VAL A 390 -24.90 -22.27 1.98
CA VAL A 390 -23.96 -22.06 0.88
C VAL A 390 -24.78 -22.03 -0.41
N GLU A 391 -24.75 -20.91 -1.13
CA GLU A 391 -25.37 -20.76 -2.45
C GLU A 391 -24.72 -21.74 -3.46
N ARG A 392 -25.53 -22.66 -4.02
CA ARG A 392 -25.14 -23.61 -5.07
C ARG A 392 -25.94 -23.33 -6.33
N ASP A 393 -25.28 -23.35 -7.47
CA ASP A 393 -25.89 -23.28 -8.81
C ASP A 393 -26.73 -24.56 -9.10
N PRO A 394 -27.81 -24.53 -9.91
CA PRO A 394 -28.65 -25.67 -10.36
C PRO A 394 -28.00 -26.97 -10.83
N LEU A 395 -26.67 -27.06 -10.91
CA LEU A 395 -25.92 -28.31 -11.11
C LEU A 395 -25.15 -28.77 -9.83
N GLY A 396 -25.46 -28.22 -8.66
CA GLY A 396 -24.99 -28.70 -7.36
C GLY A 396 -23.58 -28.30 -6.93
N ARG A 397 -22.95 -27.33 -7.61
CA ARG A 397 -21.58 -26.85 -7.30
C ARG A 397 -21.60 -25.63 -6.34
N PRO A 398 -20.74 -25.57 -5.31
CA PRO A 398 -20.60 -24.39 -4.47
C PRO A 398 -19.89 -23.26 -5.24
N LEU A 399 -20.44 -22.05 -5.22
CA LEU A 399 -19.78 -20.86 -5.74
C LEU A 399 -18.82 -20.30 -4.68
N SER A 400 -17.54 -20.66 -4.75
CA SER A 400 -16.50 -19.95 -4.02
C SER A 400 -16.07 -18.70 -4.80
N ASN A 401 -16.41 -17.54 -4.26
CA ASN A 401 -15.86 -16.26 -4.67
C ASN A 401 -14.54 -16.02 -3.90
N ASN A 402 -13.41 -16.47 -4.45
CA ASN A 402 -12.09 -15.81 -4.44
C ASN A 402 -11.06 -16.83 -4.97
N GLY A 403 -10.41 -16.52 -6.09
CA GLY A 403 -9.55 -17.44 -6.83
C GLY A 403 -8.19 -17.70 -6.17
N THR A 404 -8.16 -18.58 -5.17
CA THR A 404 -6.92 -19.18 -4.68
C THR A 404 -6.84 -20.61 -5.23
N TYR A 405 -6.06 -20.79 -6.30
CA TYR A 405 -5.70 -22.12 -6.75
C TYR A 405 -4.83 -22.80 -5.70
N ASP A 406 -5.19 -24.04 -5.39
CA ASP A 406 -4.37 -25.02 -4.70
C ASP A 406 -3.11 -25.30 -5.53
N GLN A 407 -1.97 -24.70 -5.14
CA GLN A 407 -0.65 -25.06 -5.65
C GLN A 407 0.01 -26.02 -4.67
N GLY A 408 -0.44 -27.27 -4.69
CA GLY A 408 0.39 -28.39 -4.29
C GLY A 408 1.60 -28.48 -5.22
N ASP A 409 2.77 -28.18 -4.67
CA ASP A 409 4.08 -28.63 -5.14
C ASP A 409 4.68 -28.00 -6.42
N VAL A 410 4.58 -26.68 -6.57
CA VAL A 410 5.47 -25.92 -7.46
C VAL A 410 6.31 -24.95 -6.62
N LYS A 411 7.59 -25.29 -6.47
CA LYS A 411 8.61 -24.48 -5.81
C LYS A 411 8.83 -23.20 -6.63
N ILE A 412 8.05 -22.15 -6.36
CA ILE A 412 8.26 -20.82 -6.96
C ILE A 412 9.68 -20.38 -6.57
N PRO A 413 10.60 -20.18 -7.54
CA PRO A 413 11.96 -19.75 -7.21
C PRO A 413 11.95 -18.35 -6.61
N ASP A 414 12.75 -18.13 -5.57
CA ASP A 414 12.95 -16.83 -4.94
C ASP A 414 13.25 -15.74 -5.98
N GLN A 415 12.86 -14.48 -5.71
CA GLN A 415 13.14 -13.34 -6.60
C GLN A 415 14.63 -13.23 -7.00
N ASN A 416 15.53 -13.79 -6.18
CA ASN A 416 16.96 -13.86 -6.42
C ASN A 416 17.34 -14.81 -7.58
N THR A 417 16.58 -15.88 -7.80
CA THR A 417 16.83 -16.85 -8.88
C THR A 417 16.45 -16.27 -10.26
N LEU A 418 15.40 -15.46 -10.32
CA LEU A 418 14.99 -14.74 -11.54
C LEU A 418 15.98 -13.64 -11.95
N GLN A 419 16.57 -12.94 -10.97
CA GLN A 419 17.62 -11.94 -11.23
C GLN A 419 18.89 -12.63 -11.76
N LYS A 420 19.33 -13.72 -11.14
CA LYS A 420 20.49 -14.52 -11.61
C LYS A 420 20.26 -15.12 -13.00
N ALA A 421 19.05 -15.58 -13.30
CA ALA A 421 18.72 -16.09 -14.64
C ALA A 421 18.82 -14.98 -15.70
N ARG A 422 18.41 -13.74 -15.38
CA ARG A 422 18.57 -12.58 -16.27
C ARG A 422 20.03 -12.19 -16.46
N GLU A 423 20.82 -12.16 -15.39
CA GLU A 423 22.27 -11.88 -15.46
C GLU A 423 23.00 -12.91 -16.34
N ILE A 424 22.67 -14.19 -16.23
CA ILE A 424 23.23 -15.26 -17.07
C ILE A 424 22.82 -15.09 -18.53
N LEU A 425 21.55 -14.78 -18.80
CA LEU A 425 21.04 -14.57 -20.16
C LEU A 425 21.68 -13.36 -20.84
N ASP A 426 21.85 -12.26 -20.11
CA ASP A 426 22.48 -11.03 -20.61
C ASP A 426 23.96 -11.25 -20.92
N GLU A 427 24.67 -12.02 -20.07
CA GLU A 427 26.06 -12.38 -20.30
C GLU A 427 26.21 -13.36 -21.49
N LEU A 428 25.29 -14.31 -21.67
CA LEU A 428 25.27 -15.18 -22.86
C LEU A 428 25.02 -14.39 -24.15
N ARG A 429 24.09 -13.42 -24.14
CA ARG A 429 23.83 -12.53 -25.29
C ARG A 429 25.02 -11.63 -25.61
N ARG A 430 25.70 -11.11 -24.58
CA ARG A 430 26.92 -10.32 -24.76
C ARG A 430 28.02 -11.15 -25.43
N ARG A 431 28.27 -12.37 -24.93
CA ARG A 431 29.32 -13.26 -25.46
C ARG A 431 28.98 -13.83 -26.84
N ALA A 432 27.70 -14.01 -27.16
CA ALA A 432 27.26 -14.38 -28.51
C ALA A 432 27.57 -13.27 -29.54
N GLY A 433 27.63 -12.00 -29.13
CA GLY A 433 27.99 -10.87 -29.98
C GLY A 433 29.49 -10.71 -30.25
N GLU A 434 30.35 -11.40 -29.49
CA GLU A 434 31.81 -11.30 -29.60
C GLU A 434 32.34 -12.22 -30.70
N ARG A 435 32.34 -11.72 -31.95
CA ARG A 435 32.77 -12.44 -33.17
C ARG A 435 34.22 -12.97 -33.16
N PHE A 436 35.03 -12.58 -32.18
CA PHE A 436 36.43 -13.01 -32.05
C PHE A 436 36.61 -14.24 -31.15
N ARG A 437 35.52 -14.79 -30.58
CA ARG A 437 35.60 -16.01 -29.77
C ARG A 437 35.80 -17.27 -30.65
N PRO A 438 36.39 -18.34 -30.09
CA PRO A 438 36.51 -19.62 -30.77
C PRO A 438 35.12 -20.15 -31.20
N GLU A 439 35.02 -20.70 -32.42
CA GLU A 439 33.75 -21.21 -32.99
C GLU A 439 33.05 -22.23 -32.08
N ILE A 440 33.83 -23.10 -31.42
CA ILE A 440 33.29 -24.10 -30.50
C ILE A 440 32.58 -23.49 -29.28
N GLU A 441 33.01 -22.30 -28.84
CA GLU A 441 32.41 -21.58 -27.73
C GLU A 441 31.13 -20.86 -28.17
N LEU A 442 31.13 -20.28 -29.37
CA LEU A 442 29.94 -19.67 -29.98
C LEU A 442 28.83 -20.71 -30.19
N ASP A 443 29.16 -21.89 -30.73
CA ASP A 443 28.23 -23.00 -30.89
C ASP A 443 27.68 -23.53 -29.55
N TYR A 444 28.45 -23.43 -28.48
CA TYR A 444 28.00 -23.79 -27.13
C TYR A 444 27.06 -22.73 -26.55
N ILE A 445 27.38 -21.45 -26.71
CA ILE A 445 26.54 -20.32 -26.29
C ILE A 445 25.21 -20.30 -27.04
N ASP A 446 25.21 -20.55 -28.35
CA ASP A 446 23.98 -20.61 -29.17
C ASP A 446 23.06 -21.77 -28.77
N ARG A 447 23.64 -22.93 -28.42
CA ARG A 447 22.86 -24.06 -27.90
C ARG A 447 22.27 -23.77 -26.52
N LEU A 448 22.98 -23.03 -25.67
CA LEU A 448 22.46 -22.59 -24.38
C LEU A 448 21.34 -21.56 -24.56
N LEU A 449 21.50 -20.58 -25.45
CA LEU A 449 20.48 -19.58 -25.76
C LEU A 449 19.19 -20.16 -26.35
N LYS A 450 19.25 -21.30 -27.07
CA LYS A 450 18.07 -22.02 -27.55
C LYS A 450 17.31 -22.80 -26.48
N ARG A 451 17.95 -23.05 -25.33
CA ARG A 451 17.43 -23.90 -24.25
C ARG A 451 16.84 -23.11 -23.08
N PHE A 452 17.17 -21.82 -23.00
CA PHE A 452 16.44 -20.80 -22.26
C PHE A 452 15.28 -20.28 -23.10
#